data_AF-A0A2A5DL47-F1
#
_entry.id   AF-A0A2A5DL47-F1
#
_cell.length_a   1.000
_cell.length_b   1.000
_cell.length_c   1.000
_cell.angle_alpha   90.00
_cell.angle_beta   90.00
_cell.angle_gamma   90.00
#
_symmetry.space_group_name_H-M   'P 1'
#
loop_
_entity.id
_entity.type
_entity.pdbx_description
1 polymer ?
#
loop_
_entity_poly.entity_id
_entity_poly.type
_entity_poly.pdbx_seq_one_letter_code
_entity_poly.pdbx_strand_id
1 'polypeptide(L)'
;MNSEDKTQLNFGNVIFYSILFMILGYTIDETFRWTNPLNGFASGVIHALIIMSSGWVITSLPWIILIFVIYKKSEWVKFRTAWSLAPSICIFIIFIGNLCLTFPTPNRRFEIFAKSQLPTNITNLEYEFSGGGIADYGDTYYFCTTPKEVNRIINEMNLTVEEYFDNKSSEFDYLVLPNCPAISSWKGAIKYSYSKGTWFYYLITNKSKTQVYIYMGSI
;
A
#
# COMPACT_ATOMS: atom_id res chain seq x y z
N MET A 1 -23.99 -33.97 35.23
CA MET A 1 -24.22 -32.93 34.20
C MET A 1 -23.03 -31.99 34.24
N ASN A 2 -22.07 -32.18 33.34
CA ASN A 2 -20.88 -31.32 33.26
C ASN A 2 -21.24 -29.99 32.59
N SER A 3 -20.91 -28.90 33.26
CA SER A 3 -21.16 -27.51 32.87
C SER A 3 -20.17 -26.98 31.81
N GLU A 4 -19.62 -27.83 30.94
CA GLU A 4 -18.62 -27.43 29.92
C GLU A 4 -19.24 -26.88 28.62
N ASP A 5 -20.53 -26.57 28.59
CA ASP A 5 -21.27 -26.34 27.35
C ASP A 5 -21.44 -24.87 26.94
N LYS A 6 -20.50 -23.98 27.28
CA LYS A 6 -20.74 -22.52 27.18
C LYS A 6 -19.84 -21.67 26.28
N THR A 7 -18.92 -22.23 25.49
CA THR A 7 -18.04 -21.38 24.68
C THR A 7 -17.76 -21.91 23.26
N GLN A 8 -18.62 -22.76 22.71
CA GLN A 8 -18.53 -23.09 21.29
C GLN A 8 -19.23 -22.03 20.43
N LEU A 9 -18.46 -21.40 19.55
CA LEU A 9 -19.02 -20.52 18.53
C LEU A 9 -19.82 -21.33 17.51
N ASN A 10 -21.04 -20.89 17.22
CA ASN A 10 -21.81 -21.43 16.10
C ASN A 10 -21.08 -21.14 14.77
N PHE A 11 -21.41 -21.88 13.71
CA PHE A 11 -20.75 -21.77 12.40
C PHE A 11 -20.80 -20.34 11.83
N GLY A 12 -21.93 -19.66 11.99
CA GLY A 12 -22.09 -18.26 11.56
C GLY A 12 -21.11 -17.31 12.26
N ASN A 13 -20.95 -17.46 13.57
CA ASN A 13 -20.00 -16.66 14.35
C ASN A 13 -18.56 -16.91 13.92
N VAL A 14 -18.20 -18.17 13.60
CA VAL A 14 -16.85 -18.50 13.10
C VAL A 14 -16.57 -17.79 11.78
N ILE A 15 -17.51 -17.81 10.83
CA ILE A 15 -17.38 -17.08 9.56
C ILE A 15 -17.29 -15.57 9.82
N PHE A 16 -18.16 -15.04 10.67
CA PHE A 16 -18.16 -13.62 11.01
C PHE A 16 -16.82 -13.16 11.58
N TYR A 17 -16.27 -13.86 12.58
CA TYR A 17 -14.96 -13.50 13.14
C TYR A 17 -13.82 -13.73 12.15
N SER A 18 -13.91 -14.75 11.30
CA SER A 18 -12.93 -15.00 10.24
C SER A 18 -12.82 -13.81 9.28
N ILE A 19 -13.96 -13.27 8.85
CA ILE A 19 -14.03 -12.07 8.02
C ILE A 19 -13.56 -10.85 8.82
N LEU A 20 -13.99 -10.70 10.07
CA LEU A 20 -13.62 -9.57 10.92
C LEU A 20 -12.11 -9.45 11.12
N PHE A 21 -11.41 -10.55 11.42
CA PHE A 21 -9.95 -10.54 11.57
C PHE A 21 -9.24 -10.13 10.28
N MET A 22 -9.71 -10.62 9.13
CA MET A 22 -9.17 -10.22 7.84
C MET A 22 -9.41 -8.72 7.56
N ILE A 23 -10.63 -8.23 7.78
CA ILE A 23 -10.97 -6.80 7.60
C ILE A 23 -10.11 -5.93 8.51
N LEU A 24 -10.01 -6.29 9.80
CA LEU A 24 -9.24 -5.53 10.77
C LEU A 24 -7.76 -5.47 10.39
N GLY A 25 -7.16 -6.60 10.01
CA GLY A 25 -5.75 -6.66 9.62
C GLY A 25 -5.45 -5.76 8.43
N TYR A 26 -6.26 -5.87 7.37
CA TYR A 26 -6.11 -5.06 6.16
C TYR A 26 -6.36 -3.57 6.43
N THR A 27 -7.42 -3.24 7.16
CA THR A 27 -7.77 -1.85 7.48
C THR A 27 -6.69 -1.18 8.32
N ILE A 28 -6.12 -1.88 9.30
CA ILE A 28 -5.01 -1.38 10.10
C ILE A 28 -3.80 -1.13 9.19
N ASP A 29 -3.41 -2.08 8.35
CA ASP A 29 -2.29 -1.93 7.42
C ASP A 29 -2.45 -0.70 6.51
N GLU A 30 -3.61 -0.54 5.86
CA GLU A 30 -3.90 0.63 5.00
C GLU A 30 -3.89 1.95 5.79
N THR A 31 -4.46 1.97 6.99
CA THR A 31 -4.49 3.17 7.85
C THR A 31 -3.10 3.70 8.15
N PHE A 32 -2.12 2.81 8.36
CA PHE A 32 -0.75 3.21 8.67
C PHE A 32 0.13 3.42 7.44
N ARG A 33 -0.21 2.83 6.28
CA ARG A 33 0.58 2.99 5.04
C ARG A 33 0.33 4.30 4.32
N TRP A 34 -0.88 4.85 4.43
CA TRP A 34 -1.24 6.10 3.76
C TRP A 34 -0.68 7.31 4.51
N THR A 35 -0.30 8.35 3.77
CA THR A 35 0.08 9.63 4.40
C THR A 35 -1.10 10.28 5.13
N ASN A 36 -2.32 10.11 4.62
CA ASN A 36 -3.55 10.50 5.30
C ASN A 36 -4.24 9.24 5.89
N PRO A 37 -4.15 9.02 7.22
CA PRO A 37 -4.69 7.82 7.85
C PRO A 37 -6.21 7.67 7.72
N LEU A 38 -6.96 8.78 7.62
CA LEU A 38 -8.42 8.73 7.48
C LEU A 38 -8.81 8.21 6.09
N ASN A 39 -8.12 8.67 5.05
CA ASN A 39 -8.33 8.18 3.69
C ASN A 39 -7.88 6.71 3.57
N GLY A 40 -6.75 6.36 4.19
CA GLY A 40 -6.28 4.97 4.27
C GLY A 40 -7.27 4.05 5.00
N PHE A 41 -7.82 4.49 6.13
CA PHE A 41 -8.86 3.74 6.85
C PHE A 41 -10.11 3.54 5.99
N ALA A 42 -10.63 4.60 5.37
CA ALA A 42 -11.82 4.53 4.54
C ALA A 42 -11.59 3.59 3.33
N SER A 43 -10.46 3.74 2.65
CA SER A 43 -10.05 2.85 1.56
C SER A 43 -9.93 1.41 2.04
N GLY A 44 -9.26 1.18 3.17
CA GLY A 44 -9.08 -0.13 3.77
C GLY A 44 -10.40 -0.83 4.06
N VAL A 45 -11.35 -0.13 4.67
CA VAL A 45 -12.70 -0.66 4.95
C VAL A 45 -13.44 -1.03 3.65
N ILE A 46 -13.42 -0.15 2.64
CA ILE A 46 -14.13 -0.39 1.37
C ILE A 46 -13.55 -1.61 0.64
N HIS A 47 -12.22 -1.66 0.46
CA HIS A 47 -11.56 -2.76 -0.23
C HIS A 47 -11.67 -4.07 0.55
N ALA A 48 -11.54 -4.01 1.89
CA ALA A 48 -11.70 -5.18 2.73
C ALA A 48 -13.12 -5.77 2.66
N LEU A 49 -14.14 -4.92 2.75
CA LEU A 49 -15.55 -5.35 2.73
C LEU A 49 -15.98 -5.89 1.37
N ILE A 50 -15.61 -5.22 0.27
CA ILE A 50 -16.14 -5.56 -1.06
C ILE A 50 -15.29 -6.64 -1.73
N ILE A 51 -13.97 -6.41 -1.80
CA ILE A 51 -13.08 -7.24 -2.63
C ILE A 51 -12.54 -8.40 -1.81
N MET A 52 -11.95 -8.11 -0.65
CA MET A 52 -11.27 -9.15 0.14
C MET A 52 -12.25 -10.12 0.78
N SER A 53 -13.37 -9.63 1.33
CA SER A 53 -14.34 -10.51 2.00
C SER A 53 -14.88 -11.57 1.06
N SER A 54 -15.15 -11.21 -0.19
CA SER A 54 -15.63 -12.12 -1.24
C SER A 54 -14.60 -13.22 -1.54
N GLY A 55 -13.35 -12.83 -1.82
CA GLY A 55 -12.26 -13.79 -2.08
C GLY A 55 -11.90 -14.61 -0.84
N TRP A 56 -12.01 -14.02 0.34
CA TRP A 56 -11.73 -14.67 1.61
C TRP A 56 -12.76 -15.73 1.95
N VAL A 57 -14.05 -15.48 1.73
CA VAL A 57 -15.08 -16.52 1.91
C VAL A 57 -14.81 -17.70 0.99
N ILE A 58 -14.45 -17.46 -0.28
CA ILE A 58 -14.16 -18.54 -1.24
C ILE A 58 -12.96 -19.40 -0.79
N THR A 59 -11.92 -18.77 -0.24
CA THR A 59 -10.68 -19.45 0.15
C THR A 59 -10.74 -20.06 1.55
N SER A 60 -11.43 -19.43 2.50
CA SER A 60 -11.55 -19.89 3.89
C SER A 60 -12.67 -20.92 4.08
N LEU A 61 -13.76 -20.87 3.30
CA LEU A 61 -14.89 -21.77 3.46
C LEU A 61 -14.52 -23.26 3.30
N PRO A 62 -13.71 -23.68 2.31
CA PRO A 62 -13.24 -25.06 2.22
C PRO A 62 -12.49 -25.53 3.47
N TRP A 63 -11.65 -24.67 4.03
CA TRP A 63 -10.93 -24.95 5.28
C TRP A 63 -11.89 -25.12 6.45
N ILE A 64 -12.82 -24.17 6.63
CA ILE A 64 -13.80 -24.24 7.71
C ILE A 64 -14.65 -25.51 7.57
N ILE A 65 -15.11 -25.86 6.36
CA ILE A 65 -15.88 -27.09 6.11
C ILE A 65 -15.05 -28.34 6.44
N LEU A 66 -13.82 -28.43 5.95
CA LEU A 66 -12.92 -29.55 6.22
C LEU A 66 -12.76 -29.78 7.72
N ILE A 67 -12.47 -28.69 8.44
CA ILE A 67 -12.29 -28.68 9.88
C ILE A 67 -13.59 -29.14 10.58
N PHE A 68 -14.76 -28.66 10.16
CA PHE A 68 -16.06 -29.15 10.66
C PHE A 68 -16.31 -30.64 10.40
N VAL A 69 -15.96 -31.16 9.21
CA VAL A 69 -16.12 -32.58 8.87
C VAL A 69 -15.20 -33.46 9.71
N ILE A 70 -13.94 -33.05 9.87
CA ILE A 70 -12.97 -33.73 10.74
C ILE A 70 -13.50 -33.76 12.19
N TYR A 71 -14.05 -32.65 12.69
CA TYR A 71 -14.62 -32.61 14.03
C TYR A 71 -15.79 -33.55 14.23
N LYS A 72 -16.70 -33.64 13.26
CA LYS A 72 -17.85 -34.55 13.35
C LYS A 72 -17.40 -36.02 13.45
N LYS A 73 -16.23 -36.36 12.88
CA LYS A 73 -15.70 -37.73 12.89
C LYS A 73 -14.80 -38.06 14.08
N SER A 74 -14.07 -37.09 14.62
CA SER A 74 -13.00 -37.32 15.61
C SER A 74 -13.31 -36.81 17.03
N GLU A 75 -14.48 -36.22 17.27
CA GLU A 75 -14.92 -35.71 18.59
C GLU A 75 -13.95 -34.69 19.24
N TRP A 76 -13.16 -33.98 18.42
CA TRP A 76 -12.21 -32.96 18.88
C TRP A 76 -12.87 -31.61 19.20
N VAL A 77 -13.78 -31.63 20.17
CA VAL A 77 -14.64 -30.49 20.54
C VAL A 77 -13.84 -29.29 21.06
N LYS A 78 -12.69 -29.50 21.72
CA LYS A 78 -11.92 -28.43 22.40
C LYS A 78 -11.19 -27.46 21.46
N PHE A 79 -10.86 -27.84 20.23
CA PHE A 79 -10.00 -27.01 19.35
C PHE A 79 -10.73 -26.42 18.14
N ARG A 80 -12.05 -26.64 18.03
CA ARG A 80 -12.81 -26.30 16.83
C ARG A 80 -12.74 -24.84 16.43
N THR A 81 -12.95 -23.95 17.37
CA THR A 81 -12.93 -22.51 17.10
C THR A 81 -11.53 -22.04 16.70
N ALA A 82 -10.49 -22.52 17.38
CA ALA A 82 -9.11 -22.11 17.11
C ALA A 82 -8.68 -22.48 15.68
N TRP A 83 -8.88 -23.73 15.26
CA TRP A 83 -8.47 -24.18 13.92
C TRP A 83 -9.34 -23.62 12.80
N SER A 84 -10.63 -23.38 13.06
CA SER A 84 -11.49 -22.76 12.05
C SER A 84 -11.08 -21.31 11.77
N LEU A 85 -10.61 -20.59 12.79
CA LEU A 85 -10.14 -19.21 12.68
C LEU A 85 -8.65 -19.09 12.31
N ALA A 86 -7.89 -20.18 12.36
CA ALA A 86 -6.44 -20.16 12.16
C ALA A 86 -6.01 -19.45 10.87
N PRO A 87 -6.62 -19.67 9.68
CA PRO A 87 -6.24 -18.93 8.48
C PRO A 87 -6.41 -17.41 8.63
N SER A 88 -7.50 -16.96 9.25
CA SER A 88 -7.76 -15.53 9.45
C SER A 88 -6.80 -14.90 10.43
N ILE A 89 -6.48 -15.62 11.52
CA ILE A 89 -5.50 -15.17 12.51
C ILE A 89 -4.11 -15.09 11.85
N CYS A 90 -3.73 -16.09 11.04
CA CYS A 90 -2.48 -16.07 10.29
C CYS A 90 -2.39 -14.88 9.35
N ILE A 91 -3.44 -14.61 8.56
CA ILE A 91 -3.48 -13.44 7.66
C ILE A 91 -3.42 -12.13 8.43
N PHE A 92 -4.16 -12.02 9.54
CA PHE A 92 -4.07 -10.85 10.43
C PHE A 92 -2.63 -10.64 10.92
N ILE A 93 -1.98 -11.68 11.43
CA ILE A 93 -0.58 -11.62 11.88
C ILE A 93 0.35 -11.26 10.72
N ILE A 94 0.11 -11.76 9.50
CA ILE A 94 0.89 -11.40 8.32
C ILE A 94 0.76 -9.89 8.00
N PHE A 95 -0.45 -9.32 8.05
CA PHE A 95 -0.64 -7.89 7.85
C PHE A 95 0.10 -7.06 8.89
N ILE A 96 -0.10 -7.36 10.19
CA ILE A 96 0.58 -6.64 11.28
C ILE A 96 2.10 -6.84 11.21
N GLY A 97 2.57 -8.05 10.95
CA GLY A 97 3.98 -8.38 10.81
C GLY A 97 4.62 -7.64 9.64
N ASN A 98 3.93 -7.56 8.49
CA ASN A 98 4.40 -6.81 7.33
C ASN A 98 4.51 -5.31 7.65
N LEU A 99 3.52 -4.74 8.34
CA LEU A 99 3.57 -3.36 8.80
C LEU A 99 4.78 -3.09 9.72
N CYS A 100 5.06 -3.98 10.67
CA CYS A 100 6.22 -3.86 11.56
C CYS A 100 7.55 -3.99 10.80
N LEU A 101 7.63 -4.94 9.86
CA LEU A 101 8.84 -5.19 9.09
C LEU A 101 9.10 -4.13 8.02
N THR A 102 8.05 -3.53 7.45
CA THR A 102 8.12 -2.53 6.36
C THR A 102 7.45 -1.23 6.76
N PHE A 103 7.84 -0.70 7.92
CA PHE A 103 7.28 0.56 8.39
C PHE A 103 7.42 1.64 7.30
N PRO A 104 6.33 2.34 6.94
CA PRO A 104 6.22 3.12 5.70
C PRO A 104 6.90 4.49 5.81
N THR A 105 8.20 4.50 6.12
CA THR A 105 8.99 5.73 6.08
C THR A 105 9.25 6.17 4.64
N PRO A 106 9.33 7.48 4.35
CA PRO A 106 9.56 7.99 3.00
C PRO A 106 10.86 7.45 2.38
N ASN A 107 11.97 7.46 3.14
CA ASN A 107 13.26 6.94 2.64
C ASN A 107 13.17 5.48 2.21
N ARG A 108 12.57 4.63 3.04
CA ARG A 108 12.48 3.20 2.77
C ARG A 108 11.53 2.89 1.62
N ARG A 109 10.39 3.58 1.53
CA ARG A 109 9.46 3.41 0.42
C ARG A 109 10.10 3.84 -0.89
N PHE A 110 10.74 5.00 -0.91
CA PHE A 110 11.49 5.47 -2.07
C PHE A 110 12.54 4.43 -2.50
N GLU A 111 13.34 3.90 -1.58
CA GLU A 111 14.34 2.86 -1.89
C GLU A 111 13.72 1.59 -2.46
N ILE A 112 12.61 1.12 -1.88
CA ILE A 112 11.93 -0.09 -2.33
C ILE A 112 11.37 0.07 -3.75
N PHE A 113 10.74 1.21 -4.05
CA PHE A 113 10.03 1.43 -5.31
C PHE A 113 10.91 2.03 -6.40
N ALA A 114 11.66 3.09 -6.09
CA ALA A 114 12.59 3.71 -7.04
C ALA A 114 13.83 2.85 -7.33
N LYS A 115 14.14 1.85 -6.47
CA LYS A 115 15.43 1.14 -6.50
C LYS A 115 16.63 2.09 -6.42
N SER A 116 16.42 3.24 -5.77
CA SER A 116 17.38 4.33 -5.61
C SER A 116 17.21 4.94 -4.22
N GLN A 117 18.27 5.47 -3.64
CA GLN A 117 18.19 6.13 -2.34
C GLN A 117 17.79 7.61 -2.48
N LEU A 118 16.98 8.10 -1.55
CA LEU A 118 16.73 9.54 -1.44
C LEU A 118 18.06 10.28 -1.20
N PRO A 119 18.33 11.39 -1.91
CA PRO A 119 19.54 12.17 -1.72
C PRO A 119 19.73 12.64 -0.28
N THR A 120 20.95 12.53 0.24
CA THR A 120 21.28 12.91 1.63
C THR A 120 21.24 14.42 1.88
N ASN A 121 21.32 15.22 0.82
CA ASN A 121 21.29 16.69 0.84
C ASN A 121 19.92 17.26 0.47
N ILE A 122 18.85 16.48 0.64
CA ILE A 122 17.48 16.93 0.37
C ILE A 122 17.09 18.09 1.28
N THR A 123 16.29 19.00 0.72
CA THR A 123 15.57 20.05 1.43
C THR A 123 14.12 20.08 0.95
N ASN A 124 13.20 20.60 1.78
CA ASN A 124 11.77 20.70 1.47
C ASN A 124 11.15 19.37 0.99
N LEU A 125 11.44 18.28 1.71
CA LEU A 125 10.86 16.97 1.41
C LEU A 125 9.38 16.95 1.80
N GLU A 126 8.52 16.81 0.79
CA GLU A 126 7.10 16.56 0.94
C GLU A 126 6.75 15.25 0.22
N TYR A 127 5.78 14.50 0.74
CA TYR A 127 5.41 13.22 0.16
C TYR A 127 3.94 12.88 0.43
N GLU A 128 3.35 12.12 -0.49
CA GLU A 128 2.02 11.55 -0.34
C GLU A 128 2.02 10.11 -0.81
N PHE A 129 1.57 9.21 0.07
CA PHE A 129 1.39 7.80 -0.21
C PHE A 129 -0.09 7.50 -0.22
N SER A 130 -0.51 6.88 -1.32
CA SER A 130 -1.87 6.41 -1.53
C SER A 130 -1.84 5.04 -2.21
N GLY A 131 -2.91 4.28 -2.02
CA GLY A 131 -2.97 2.91 -2.51
C GLY A 131 -2.26 1.90 -1.62
N GLY A 132 -2.36 0.63 -2.01
CA GLY A 132 -2.12 -0.45 -1.07
C GLY A 132 -2.85 -1.74 -1.46
N GLY A 133 -2.21 -2.88 -1.22
CA GLY A 133 -2.78 -4.21 -1.42
C GLY A 133 -3.22 -4.51 -2.86
N ILE A 134 -4.50 -4.27 -3.13
CA ILE A 134 -5.23 -4.60 -4.37
C ILE A 134 -5.65 -3.34 -5.14
N ALA A 135 -5.42 -2.15 -4.60
CA ALA A 135 -5.70 -0.87 -5.24
C ALA A 135 -4.46 -0.32 -5.96
N ASP A 136 -4.68 0.56 -6.94
CA ASP A 136 -3.61 1.30 -7.62
C ASP A 136 -2.69 1.96 -6.60
N TYR A 137 -1.39 1.70 -6.72
CA TYR A 137 -0.36 2.30 -5.87
C TYR A 137 0.05 3.66 -6.42
N GLY A 138 0.23 4.64 -5.53
CA GLY A 138 0.72 5.97 -5.88
C GLY A 138 1.58 6.57 -4.78
N ASP A 139 2.87 6.72 -5.08
CA ASP A 139 3.87 7.37 -4.23
C ASP A 139 4.35 8.65 -4.92
N THR A 140 3.95 9.79 -4.37
CA THR A 140 4.35 11.13 -4.85
C THR A 140 5.37 11.74 -3.89
N TYR A 141 6.43 12.32 -4.45
CA TYR A 141 7.46 13.05 -3.72
C TYR A 141 7.71 14.41 -4.35
N TYR A 142 7.92 15.42 -3.51
CA TYR A 142 8.53 16.68 -3.87
C TYR A 142 9.78 16.89 -3.02
N PHE A 143 10.88 17.34 -3.64
CA PHE A 143 12.06 17.76 -2.89
C PHE A 143 12.96 18.68 -3.71
N CYS A 144 13.85 19.37 -2.99
CA CYS A 144 14.93 20.14 -3.55
C CYS A 144 16.27 19.44 -3.30
N THR A 145 17.13 19.35 -4.32
CA THR A 145 18.47 18.74 -4.22
C THR A 145 19.43 19.32 -5.28
N THR A 146 20.63 18.77 -5.40
CA THR A 146 21.63 19.18 -6.39
C THR A 146 21.41 18.49 -7.74
N PRO A 147 21.83 19.11 -8.86
CA PRO A 147 21.69 18.51 -10.19
C PRO A 147 22.41 17.16 -10.33
N LYS A 148 23.50 16.98 -9.58
CA LYS A 148 24.25 15.71 -9.53
C LYS A 148 23.39 14.57 -8.99
N GLU A 149 22.66 14.81 -7.91
CA GLU A 149 21.77 13.83 -7.29
C GLU A 149 20.55 13.54 -8.16
N VAL A 150 19.98 14.56 -8.80
CA VAL A 150 18.91 14.36 -9.79
C VAL A 150 19.37 13.46 -10.94
N ASN A 151 20.55 13.72 -11.50
CA ASN A 151 21.10 12.88 -12.57
C ASN A 151 21.39 11.44 -12.08
N ARG A 152 21.86 11.27 -10.83
CA ARG A 152 22.04 9.96 -10.23
C ARG A 152 20.71 9.19 -10.17
N ILE A 153 19.65 9.80 -9.64
CA ILE A 153 18.32 9.19 -9.55
C ILE A 153 17.80 8.81 -10.94
N ILE A 154 17.88 9.73 -11.92
CA ILE A 154 17.47 9.47 -13.32
C ILE A 154 18.17 8.23 -13.86
N ASN A 155 19.48 8.12 -13.64
CA ASN A 155 20.27 6.98 -14.12
C ASN A 155 19.92 5.67 -13.40
N GLU A 156 19.85 5.68 -12.07
CA GLU A 156 19.54 4.49 -11.26
C GLU A 156 18.14 3.94 -11.55
N MET A 157 17.17 4.84 -11.76
CA MET A 157 15.80 4.50 -12.15
C MET A 157 15.65 4.19 -13.65
N ASN A 158 16.70 4.32 -14.45
CA ASN A 158 16.69 4.18 -15.92
C ASN A 158 15.63 5.06 -16.62
N LEU A 159 15.44 6.29 -16.13
CA LEU A 159 14.45 7.21 -16.70
C LEU A 159 14.98 7.82 -18.00
N THR A 160 14.12 7.88 -19.00
CA THR A 160 14.43 8.54 -20.28
C THR A 160 13.71 9.87 -20.38
N VAL A 161 14.32 10.84 -21.06
CA VAL A 161 13.66 12.11 -21.35
C VAL A 161 12.44 11.82 -22.22
N GLU A 162 11.27 12.23 -21.74
CA GLU A 162 10.02 12.12 -22.48
C GLU A 162 9.69 13.46 -23.15
N GLU A 163 9.79 14.55 -22.39
CA GLU A 163 9.33 15.86 -22.85
C GLU A 163 10.09 17.02 -22.19
N TYR A 164 10.30 18.08 -22.97
CA TYR A 164 10.65 19.41 -22.48
C TYR A 164 9.45 20.34 -22.64
N PHE A 165 9.11 21.09 -21.60
CA PHE A 165 7.97 21.99 -21.67
C PHE A 165 8.17 23.27 -20.85
N ASP A 166 7.49 24.32 -21.30
CA ASP A 166 7.32 25.57 -20.58
C ASP A 166 5.87 25.65 -20.10
N ASN A 167 5.65 25.76 -18.79
CA ASN A 167 4.34 26.06 -18.20
C ASN A 167 3.17 25.15 -18.66
N LYS A 168 3.37 23.82 -18.79
CA LYS A 168 2.24 22.89 -19.00
C LYS A 168 1.39 22.83 -17.73
N SER A 169 0.20 23.41 -17.77
CA SER A 169 -0.53 23.73 -16.53
C SER A 169 -1.61 22.76 -16.10
N SER A 170 -2.00 21.74 -16.87
CA SER A 170 -3.13 20.87 -16.46
C SER A 170 -2.80 19.37 -16.46
N GLU A 171 -1.78 18.94 -17.19
CA GLU A 171 -1.50 17.51 -17.34
C GLU A 171 -0.89 16.91 -16.07
N PHE A 172 -0.19 17.69 -15.25
CA PHE A 172 0.56 17.20 -14.09
C PHE A 172 0.06 17.73 -12.74
N ASP A 173 -1.06 18.45 -12.73
CA ASP A 173 -1.57 19.07 -11.49
C ASP A 173 -1.96 18.02 -10.44
N TYR A 174 -2.33 16.81 -10.86
CA TYR A 174 -2.61 15.70 -9.95
C TYR A 174 -1.38 15.23 -9.15
N LEU A 175 -0.16 15.62 -9.54
CA LEU A 175 1.09 15.32 -8.84
C LEU A 175 1.50 16.40 -7.83
N VAL A 176 0.87 17.57 -7.87
CA VAL A 176 1.28 18.71 -7.05
C VAL A 176 0.81 18.51 -5.62
N LEU A 177 1.77 18.32 -4.73
CA LEU A 177 1.51 18.19 -3.30
C LEU A 177 1.09 19.52 -2.66
N PRO A 178 0.29 19.49 -1.57
CA PRO A 178 -0.07 20.70 -0.84
C PRO A 178 1.17 21.51 -0.45
N ASN A 179 1.09 22.84 -0.58
CA ASN A 179 2.16 23.79 -0.25
C ASN A 179 3.45 23.68 -1.10
N CYS A 180 3.46 22.85 -2.14
CA CYS A 180 4.60 22.75 -3.06
C CYS A 180 4.42 23.66 -4.29
N PRO A 181 5.51 24.10 -4.95
CA PRO A 181 5.41 24.92 -6.15
C PRO A 181 4.70 24.15 -7.27
N ALA A 182 3.70 24.77 -7.90
CA ALA A 182 3.02 24.17 -9.04
C ALA A 182 4.01 23.95 -10.20
N ILE A 183 3.97 22.77 -10.83
CA ILE A 183 4.82 22.43 -11.99
C ILE A 183 4.59 23.43 -13.14
N SER A 184 3.36 23.93 -13.26
CA SER A 184 2.95 24.95 -14.23
C SER A 184 3.72 26.27 -14.13
N SER A 185 4.37 26.54 -12.99
CA SER A 185 5.21 27.73 -12.79
C SER A 185 6.64 27.57 -13.30
N TRP A 186 7.05 26.35 -13.67
CA TRP A 186 8.42 26.05 -14.07
C TRP A 186 8.64 26.32 -15.56
N LYS A 187 9.61 27.17 -15.85
CA LYS A 187 10.13 27.41 -17.20
C LYS A 187 11.26 26.43 -17.51
N GLY A 188 11.20 25.77 -18.66
CA GLY A 188 12.13 24.77 -19.13
C GLY A 188 12.10 23.49 -18.29
N ALA A 189 10.92 23.09 -17.84
CA ALA A 189 10.76 21.85 -17.10
C ALA A 189 11.03 20.64 -18.01
N ILE A 190 11.51 19.56 -17.40
CA ILE A 190 11.86 18.32 -18.09
C ILE A 190 11.15 17.17 -17.40
N LYS A 191 10.36 16.41 -18.17
CA LYS A 191 9.74 15.15 -17.74
C LYS A 191 10.59 13.99 -18.20
N TYR A 192 10.85 13.09 -17.26
CA TYR A 192 11.47 11.81 -17.47
C TYR A 192 10.47 10.71 -17.11
N SER A 193 10.50 9.61 -17.85
CA SER A 193 9.65 8.47 -17.54
C SER A 193 10.31 7.14 -17.81
N TYR A 194 9.76 6.13 -17.16
CA TYR A 194 10.05 4.73 -17.37
C TYR A 194 8.81 3.91 -17.01
N SER A 195 8.62 2.78 -17.69
CA SER A 195 7.56 1.82 -17.35
C SER A 195 8.08 0.40 -17.46
N LYS A 196 7.59 -0.47 -16.56
CA LYS A 196 7.94 -1.88 -16.53
C LYS A 196 6.78 -2.72 -15.99
N GLY A 197 6.15 -3.47 -16.88
CA GLY A 197 4.96 -4.25 -16.52
C GLY A 197 3.83 -3.31 -16.10
N THR A 198 3.30 -3.53 -14.90
CA THR A 198 2.26 -2.67 -14.29
C THR A 198 2.79 -1.38 -13.69
N TRP A 199 4.11 -1.27 -13.49
CA TRP A 199 4.73 -0.13 -12.82
C TRP A 199 5.08 0.98 -13.79
N PHE A 200 4.88 2.22 -13.36
CA PHE A 200 5.24 3.41 -14.10
C PHE A 200 5.84 4.46 -13.18
N TYR A 201 6.81 5.20 -13.71
CA TYR A 201 7.64 6.14 -12.98
C TYR A 201 7.70 7.44 -13.77
N TYR A 202 7.42 8.56 -13.10
CA TYR A 202 7.59 9.91 -13.62
C TYR A 202 8.52 10.70 -12.72
N LEU A 203 9.42 11.46 -13.33
CA LEU A 203 10.24 12.45 -12.64
C LEU A 203 10.17 13.74 -13.43
N ILE A 204 9.73 14.82 -12.79
CA ILE A 204 9.64 16.14 -13.39
C ILE A 204 10.61 17.05 -12.65
N THR A 205 11.46 17.74 -13.39
CA THR A 205 12.43 18.70 -12.83
C THR A 205 12.25 20.08 -13.43
N ASN A 206 12.62 21.10 -12.67
CA ASN A 206 12.86 22.42 -13.24
C ASN A 206 14.11 22.41 -14.13
N LYS A 207 14.31 23.47 -14.94
CA LYS A 207 15.45 23.57 -15.87
C LYS A 207 16.82 23.38 -15.22
N SER A 208 16.99 23.85 -13.98
CA SER A 208 18.25 23.73 -13.23
C SER A 208 18.44 22.36 -12.57
N LYS A 209 17.46 21.45 -12.62
CA LYS A 209 17.46 20.16 -11.91
C LYS A 209 17.72 20.31 -10.41
N THR A 210 17.06 21.29 -9.79
CA THR A 210 17.17 21.55 -8.36
C THR A 210 15.86 21.34 -7.61
N GLN A 211 14.74 21.36 -8.31
CA GLN A 211 13.41 21.04 -7.77
C GLN A 211 12.87 19.84 -8.54
N VAL A 212 12.33 18.86 -7.80
CA VAL A 212 11.96 17.57 -8.35
C VAL A 212 10.60 17.16 -7.84
N TYR A 213 9.71 16.77 -8.75
CA TYR A 213 8.58 15.91 -8.44
C TYR A 213 8.87 14.50 -8.93
N ILE A 214 8.58 13.50 -8.13
CA ILE A 214 8.62 12.09 -8.52
C ILE A 214 7.26 11.47 -8.25
N TYR A 215 6.75 10.71 -9.21
CA TYR A 215 5.59 9.85 -9.05
C TYR A 215 5.97 8.42 -9.40
N MET A 216 5.57 7.49 -8.54
CA MET A 216 5.75 6.06 -8.77
C MET A 216 4.41 5.40 -8.54
N GLY A 217 3.92 4.66 -9.53
CA GLY A 217 2.65 3.98 -9.41
C GLY A 217 2.61 2.62 -10.07
N SER A 218 1.54 1.88 -9.75
CA SER A 218 1.19 0.62 -10.40
C SER A 218 -0.31 0.57 -10.65
N ILE A 219 -0.69 0.07 -11.82
CA ILE A 219 -2.07 -0.27 -12.22
C ILE A 219 -2.26 -1.79 -12.13
#